data_AF-A0A6N1AV08-F1
#
_entry.id   AF-A0A6N1AV08-F1
#
_cell.length_a   1.000
_cell.length_b   1.000
_cell.length_c   1.000
_cell.angle_alpha   90.00
_cell.angle_beta   90.00
_cell.angle_gamma   90.00
#
_symmetry.space_group_name_H-M   'P 1'
#
loop_
_entity.id
_entity.type
_entity.pdbx_description
1 polymer ?
#
loop_
_entity_poly.entity_id
_entity_poly.type
_entity_poly.pdbx_seq_one_letter_code
_entity_poly.pdbx_strand_id
1 'polypeptide(L)'
;MLTVTAILLAAALFVSPDRALAVQAAAPSVDPTCAVPESVLAPGGGLPRVSARLAAGHPLSILVVNSAKSAAKSGIVGYPARLEGELKRRLPGREVSTAVLSLPGEAAPAMVAPLTQAVEERRPALVVWQTGTVDAMRSLDLESFGSALQSGIAEVQRRGADIVIMDMQYSMHTAQLIDFAPYVSYMSWLAQSSDVFHFPRYDIMRHWVEDGRVDFADESDEAKRRAYEFVHQCIGQLLAQSVATMIDPLSVARRTGATN
;
A
#
# COMPACT_ATOMS: atom_id res chain seq x y z
N MET A 1 16.11 52.90 66.92
CA MET A 1 17.12 52.18 66.09
C MET A 1 16.58 50.77 65.81
N LEU A 2 17.04 50.14 64.72
CA LEU A 2 16.80 48.74 64.28
C LEU A 2 16.78 47.72 65.44
N THR A 3 16.18 46.52 65.44
CA THR A 3 15.54 45.61 64.44
C THR A 3 14.62 44.64 65.23
N VAL A 4 13.87 43.64 64.74
CA VAL A 4 13.70 42.98 63.42
C VAL A 4 12.21 42.58 63.26
N THR A 5 11.73 42.31 62.05
CA THR A 5 10.37 41.74 61.82
C THR A 5 10.45 40.25 61.51
N ALA A 6 9.69 39.41 62.22
CA ALA A 6 9.62 37.98 61.96
C ALA A 6 8.73 37.66 60.74
N ILE A 7 9.24 36.87 59.79
CA ILE A 7 8.49 36.42 58.61
C ILE A 7 7.99 34.99 58.87
N LEU A 8 6.67 34.81 58.89
CA LEU A 8 6.02 33.51 58.87
C LEU A 8 6.04 32.95 57.43
N LEU A 9 6.74 31.83 57.23
CA LEU A 9 6.78 31.14 55.93
C LEU A 9 5.66 30.09 55.87
N ALA A 10 4.55 30.41 55.20
CA ALA A 10 3.49 29.44 54.92
C ALA A 10 3.83 28.65 53.65
N ALA A 11 4.08 27.35 53.79
CA ALA A 11 4.35 26.45 52.66
C ALA A 11 3.05 26.08 51.93
N ALA A 12 2.81 26.69 50.77
CA ALA A 12 1.72 26.31 49.88
C ALA A 12 2.14 25.10 49.00
N LEU A 13 1.55 23.94 49.26
CA LEU A 13 1.72 22.74 48.43
C LEU A 13 0.95 22.90 47.12
N PHE A 14 1.67 23.20 46.03
CA PHE A 14 1.10 23.14 44.68
C PHE A 14 0.97 21.68 44.24
N VAL A 15 -0.23 21.11 44.42
CA VAL A 15 -0.60 19.84 43.81
C VAL A 15 -0.75 20.06 42.30
N SER A 16 0.25 19.61 41.55
CA SER A 16 0.18 19.59 40.08
C SER A 16 -0.80 18.50 39.63
N PRO A 17 -1.74 18.78 38.71
CA PRO A 17 -2.67 17.76 38.23
C PRO A 17 -1.93 16.70 37.39
N ASP A 18 -2.45 15.48 37.41
CA ASP A 18 -1.89 14.33 36.71
C ASP A 18 -1.55 14.61 35.25
N ARG A 19 -0.27 14.43 34.89
CA ARG A 19 0.12 14.22 33.50
C ARG A 19 -0.31 12.81 33.11
N ALA A 20 -1.57 12.67 32.71
CA ALA A 20 -2.08 11.47 32.08
C ALA A 20 -1.17 11.11 30.90
N LEU A 21 -0.35 10.07 31.08
CA LEU A 21 0.49 9.52 30.02
C LEU A 21 -0.45 8.91 28.99
N ALA A 22 -0.71 9.65 27.91
CA ALA A 22 -1.37 9.11 26.74
C ALA A 22 -0.50 7.95 26.23
N VAL A 23 -0.96 6.72 26.45
CA VAL A 23 -0.35 5.53 25.87
C VAL A 23 -0.55 5.64 24.37
N GLN A 24 0.47 6.13 23.68
CA GLN A 24 0.51 6.15 22.23
C GLN A 24 0.49 4.69 21.78
N ALA A 25 -0.68 4.20 21.34
CA ALA A 25 -0.82 2.83 20.88
C ALA A 25 0.19 2.60 19.75
N ALA A 26 1.07 1.62 19.94
CA ALA A 26 2.09 1.29 18.95
C ALA A 26 1.39 0.99 17.61
N ALA A 27 1.87 1.61 16.53
CA ALA A 27 1.33 1.35 15.20
C ALA A 27 1.46 -0.16 14.89
N PRO A 28 0.46 -0.79 14.23
CA PRO A 28 0.54 -2.21 13.90
C PRO A 28 1.82 -2.53 13.13
N SER A 29 2.68 -3.38 13.68
CA SER A 29 3.87 -3.86 12.98
C SER A 29 3.50 -4.83 11.87
N VAL A 30 4.36 -4.92 10.85
CA VAL A 30 4.35 -6.06 9.92
C VAL A 30 4.86 -7.31 10.66
N ASP A 31 4.33 -8.48 10.31
CA ASP A 31 4.80 -9.77 10.80
C ASP A 31 6.28 -9.97 10.41
N PRO A 32 7.19 -10.35 11.33
CA PRO A 32 8.61 -10.56 11.00
C PRO A 32 8.85 -11.55 9.86
N THR A 33 7.97 -12.54 9.68
CA THR A 33 8.07 -13.51 8.57
C THR A 33 7.88 -12.85 7.19
N CYS A 34 7.09 -11.77 7.14
CA CYS A 34 6.83 -10.98 5.95
C CYS A 34 7.90 -9.92 5.66
N ALA A 35 8.83 -9.65 6.59
CA ALA A 35 9.80 -8.57 6.46
C ALA A 35 10.74 -8.77 5.27
N VAL A 36 11.06 -7.68 4.57
CA VAL A 36 12.06 -7.62 3.49
C VAL A 36 13.09 -6.52 3.81
N PRO A 37 14.30 -6.55 3.24
CA PRO A 37 15.26 -5.45 3.37
C PRO A 37 14.70 -4.12 2.85
N GLU A 38 15.14 -2.99 3.42
CA GLU A 38 14.78 -1.65 2.94
C GLU A 38 15.21 -1.42 1.47
N SER A 39 16.30 -2.07 1.03
CA SER A 39 16.74 -2.07 -0.36
C SER A 39 15.79 -2.79 -1.34
N VAL A 40 14.83 -3.56 -0.82
CA VAL A 40 13.76 -4.21 -1.60
C VAL A 40 12.46 -3.42 -1.51
N LEU A 41 12.14 -2.86 -0.35
CA LEU A 41 10.93 -2.05 -0.15
C LEU A 41 11.20 -0.83 0.74
N ALA A 42 11.39 0.32 0.09
CA ALA A 42 11.42 1.64 0.73
C ALA A 42 10.21 2.46 0.25
N PRO A 43 9.16 2.63 1.07
CA PRO A 43 8.05 3.52 0.75
C PRO A 43 8.54 4.96 0.60
N GLY A 44 8.44 5.50 -0.61
CA GLY A 44 8.91 6.84 -0.98
C GLY A 44 7.82 7.62 -1.72
N GLY A 45 7.95 8.95 -1.68
CA GLY A 45 6.87 9.85 -2.12
C GLY A 45 5.75 9.98 -1.09
N GLY A 46 4.81 10.89 -1.36
CA GLY A 46 3.59 11.05 -0.56
C GLY A 46 2.36 10.57 -1.32
N LEU A 47 1.26 10.33 -0.58
CA LEU A 47 -0.08 10.16 -1.16
C LEU A 47 -0.91 11.42 -0.88
N PRO A 48 -0.68 12.54 -1.60
CA PRO A 48 -1.26 13.84 -1.25
C PRO A 48 -2.79 13.89 -1.39
N ARG A 49 -3.37 13.16 -2.35
CA ARG A 49 -4.83 13.13 -2.57
C ARG A 49 -5.51 12.26 -1.51
N VAL A 50 -4.92 11.11 -1.16
CA VAL A 50 -5.37 10.28 -0.02
C VAL A 50 -5.29 11.08 1.28
N SER A 51 -4.17 11.75 1.52
CA SER A 51 -3.92 12.58 2.71
C SER A 51 -4.95 13.71 2.81
N ALA A 52 -5.21 14.42 1.71
CA ALA A 52 -6.22 15.48 1.65
C ALA A 52 -7.64 14.97 1.90
N ARG A 53 -8.01 13.80 1.37
CA ARG A 53 -9.35 13.20 1.58
C ARG A 53 -9.56 12.74 3.02
N LEU A 54 -8.57 12.08 3.62
CA LEU A 54 -8.60 11.70 5.04
C LEU A 54 -8.68 12.94 5.94
N ALA A 55 -7.90 13.99 5.63
CA ALA A 55 -7.95 15.26 6.35
C ALA A 55 -9.28 16.02 6.21
N ALA A 56 -10.07 15.75 5.16
CA ALA A 56 -11.42 16.25 4.97
C ALA A 56 -12.51 15.36 5.59
N GLY A 57 -12.14 14.28 6.29
CA GLY A 57 -13.09 13.36 6.92
C GLY A 57 -13.68 12.29 6.00
N HIS A 58 -13.26 12.23 4.73
CA HIS A 58 -13.76 11.25 3.77
C HIS A 58 -13.17 9.83 3.98
N PRO A 59 -13.89 8.77 3.58
CA PRO A 59 -13.39 7.39 3.62
C PRO A 59 -12.20 7.19 2.67
N LEU A 60 -11.32 6.25 3.04
CA LEU A 60 -10.28 5.71 2.17
C LEU A 60 -10.86 4.60 1.30
N SER A 61 -11.41 4.98 0.14
CA SER A 61 -11.81 4.03 -0.90
C SER A 61 -10.63 3.67 -1.81
N ILE A 62 -10.40 2.38 -1.99
CA ILE A 62 -9.25 1.84 -2.75
C ILE A 62 -9.78 0.98 -3.91
N LEU A 63 -9.32 1.24 -5.12
CA LEU A 63 -9.60 0.42 -6.29
C LEU A 63 -8.35 -0.39 -6.67
N VAL A 64 -8.40 -1.72 -6.50
CA VAL A 64 -7.38 -2.64 -7.00
C VAL A 64 -7.74 -3.07 -8.42
N VAL A 65 -6.89 -2.78 -9.40
CA VAL A 65 -7.07 -3.19 -10.80
C VAL A 65 -6.02 -4.24 -11.15
N ASN A 66 -6.40 -5.36 -11.76
CA ASN A 66 -5.47 -6.45 -12.07
C ASN A 66 -5.89 -7.27 -13.30
N SER A 67 -4.95 -7.99 -13.89
CA SER A 67 -5.18 -8.91 -15.01
C SER A 67 -5.36 -10.38 -14.60
N ALA A 68 -5.53 -10.66 -13.30
CA ALA A 68 -5.80 -12.01 -12.81
C ALA A 68 -7.29 -12.39 -12.96
N LYS A 69 -7.58 -13.68 -12.99
CA LYS A 69 -8.95 -14.19 -12.84
C LYS A 69 -9.46 -13.87 -11.44
N SER A 70 -10.68 -13.36 -11.33
CA SER A 70 -11.33 -13.15 -10.04
C SER A 70 -11.41 -14.49 -9.27
N ALA A 71 -11.11 -14.45 -7.97
CA ALA A 71 -11.13 -15.63 -7.11
C ALA A 71 -12.59 -16.05 -6.81
N ALA A 72 -13.16 -16.87 -7.69
CA ALA A 72 -14.53 -17.37 -7.56
C ALA A 72 -14.76 -18.39 -6.43
N LYS A 73 -13.72 -18.71 -5.63
CA LYS A 73 -13.79 -19.71 -4.54
C LYS A 73 -14.07 -19.02 -3.21
N SER A 74 -15.14 -19.41 -2.53
CA SER A 74 -15.41 -18.95 -1.17
C SER A 74 -14.29 -19.37 -0.20
N GLY A 75 -14.08 -18.59 0.85
CA GLY A 75 -13.05 -18.83 1.88
C GLY A 75 -11.62 -18.41 1.50
N ILE A 76 -11.31 -18.20 0.21
CA ILE A 76 -9.97 -17.79 -0.22
C ILE A 76 -9.84 -16.25 -0.17
N VAL A 77 -9.22 -15.74 0.89
CA VAL A 77 -9.05 -14.29 1.12
C VAL A 77 -7.73 -13.78 0.50
N GLY A 78 -7.84 -13.17 -0.67
CA GLY A 78 -6.72 -12.50 -1.35
C GLY A 78 -6.28 -11.20 -0.69
N TYR A 79 -5.12 -10.67 -1.13
CA TYR A 79 -4.51 -9.49 -0.50
C TYR A 79 -5.38 -8.22 -0.46
N PRO A 80 -6.33 -7.92 -1.38
CA PRO A 80 -7.12 -6.68 -1.29
C PRO A 80 -7.97 -6.61 -0.01
N ALA A 81 -8.64 -7.70 0.36
CA ALA A 81 -9.40 -7.77 1.61
C ALA A 81 -8.50 -7.72 2.85
N ARG A 82 -7.27 -8.27 2.75
CA ARG A 82 -6.26 -8.20 3.81
C ARG A 82 -5.73 -6.77 3.97
N LEU A 83 -5.40 -6.08 2.88
CA LEU A 83 -5.04 -4.66 2.82
C LEU A 83 -6.11 -3.78 3.51
N GLU A 84 -7.39 -4.04 3.26
CA GLU A 84 -8.48 -3.33 3.93
C GLU A 84 -8.43 -3.51 5.46
N GLY A 85 -8.31 -4.77 5.93
CA GLY A 85 -8.22 -5.08 7.35
C GLY A 85 -6.98 -4.48 8.01
N GLU A 86 -5.83 -4.54 7.36
CA GLU A 86 -4.57 -3.94 7.83
C GLU A 86 -4.67 -2.42 7.92
N LEU A 87 -5.23 -1.75 6.90
CA LEU A 87 -5.43 -0.30 6.92
C LEU A 87 -6.46 0.12 7.96
N LYS A 88 -7.53 -0.65 8.21
CA LYS A 88 -8.47 -0.41 9.33
C LYS A 88 -7.77 -0.44 10.69
N ARG A 89 -6.80 -1.33 10.90
CA ARG A 89 -6.00 -1.37 12.14
C ARG A 89 -5.01 -0.19 12.23
N ARG A 90 -4.47 0.27 11.10
CA ARG A 90 -3.47 1.35 11.01
C ARG A 90 -4.07 2.76 11.04
N LEU A 91 -5.33 2.90 10.63
CA LEU A 91 -6.08 4.15 10.56
C LEU A 91 -7.34 4.07 11.46
N PRO A 92 -7.18 3.94 12.79
CA PRO A 92 -8.31 3.79 13.70
C PRO A 92 -9.30 4.96 13.59
N GLY A 93 -10.59 4.65 13.59
CA GLY A 93 -11.66 5.64 13.41
C GLY A 93 -11.86 6.13 11.97
N ARG A 94 -11.13 5.59 10.97
CA ARG A 94 -11.36 5.88 9.55
C ARG A 94 -12.09 4.73 8.87
N GLU A 95 -13.09 5.08 8.07
CA GLU A 95 -13.69 4.14 7.14
C GLU A 95 -12.72 3.85 6.00
N VAL A 96 -12.50 2.56 5.73
CA VAL A 96 -11.65 2.05 4.65
C VAL A 96 -12.45 1.00 3.89
N SER A 97 -12.43 1.06 2.55
CA SER A 97 -13.09 0.08 1.69
C SER A 97 -12.24 -0.24 0.47
N THR A 98 -12.26 -1.50 0.06
CA THR A 98 -11.54 -2.01 -1.11
C THR A 98 -12.51 -2.56 -2.15
N ALA A 99 -12.27 -2.22 -3.42
CA ALA A 99 -12.96 -2.78 -4.57
C ALA A 99 -11.94 -3.40 -5.52
N VAL A 100 -12.31 -4.48 -6.22
CA VAL A 100 -11.45 -5.15 -7.19
C VAL A 100 -12.07 -5.08 -8.58
N LEU A 101 -11.29 -4.61 -9.55
CA LEU A 101 -11.54 -4.73 -10.98
C LEU A 101 -10.57 -5.75 -11.57
N SER A 102 -11.09 -6.90 -11.96
CA SER A 102 -10.32 -7.96 -12.64
C SER A 102 -10.58 -7.89 -14.15
N LEU A 103 -9.51 -7.89 -14.93
CA LEU A 103 -9.47 -7.81 -16.40
C LEU A 103 -8.68 -9.03 -16.93
N PRO A 104 -9.25 -10.25 -16.85
CA PRO A 104 -8.45 -11.47 -16.87
C PRO A 104 -7.73 -11.71 -18.20
N GLY A 105 -6.40 -11.74 -18.17
CA GLY A 105 -5.58 -11.93 -19.37
C GLY A 105 -5.40 -10.67 -20.23
N GLU A 106 -5.74 -9.48 -19.72
CA GLU A 106 -5.42 -8.22 -20.38
C GLU A 106 -3.99 -7.75 -20.08
N ALA A 107 -3.38 -7.11 -21.08
CA ALA A 107 -2.09 -6.42 -20.97
C ALA A 107 -2.33 -4.93 -20.66
N ALA A 108 -1.31 -4.22 -20.16
CA ALA A 108 -1.43 -2.82 -19.73
C ALA A 108 -2.14 -1.90 -20.74
N PRO A 109 -1.87 -1.94 -22.06
CA PRO A 109 -2.56 -1.08 -23.03
C PRO A 109 -4.08 -1.27 -23.06
N ALA A 110 -4.55 -2.52 -22.96
CA ALA A 110 -5.99 -2.84 -22.94
C ALA A 110 -6.65 -2.50 -21.60
N MET A 111 -5.87 -2.44 -20.51
CA MET A 111 -6.37 -2.08 -19.17
C MET A 111 -6.63 -0.58 -18.98
N VAL A 112 -6.00 0.31 -19.76
CA VAL A 112 -6.06 1.77 -19.54
C VAL A 112 -7.50 2.31 -19.61
N ALA A 113 -8.28 1.93 -20.62
CA ALA A 113 -9.64 2.45 -20.78
C ALA A 113 -10.60 1.96 -19.66
N PRO A 114 -10.67 0.64 -19.33
CA PRO A 114 -11.45 0.17 -18.19
C PRO A 114 -11.01 0.75 -16.84
N LEU A 115 -9.68 0.91 -16.61
CA LEU A 115 -9.14 1.59 -15.43
C LEU A 115 -9.68 3.03 -15.34
N THR A 116 -9.57 3.78 -16.44
CA THR A 116 -9.97 5.19 -16.53
C THR A 116 -11.47 5.36 -16.24
N GLN A 117 -12.31 4.53 -16.86
CA GLN A 117 -13.75 4.50 -16.62
C GLN A 117 -14.08 4.18 -15.15
N ALA A 118 -13.46 3.13 -14.58
CA ALA A 118 -13.73 2.72 -13.20
C ALA A 118 -13.31 3.79 -12.16
N VAL A 119 -12.26 4.57 -12.44
CA VAL A 119 -11.87 5.71 -11.59
C VAL A 119 -12.87 6.85 -11.69
N GLU A 120 -13.41 7.12 -12.89
CA GLU A 120 -14.41 8.16 -13.11
C GLU A 120 -15.75 7.84 -12.40
N GLU A 121 -16.21 6.59 -12.52
CA GLU A 121 -17.44 6.12 -11.88
C GLU A 121 -17.32 6.05 -10.35
N ARG A 122 -16.23 5.46 -9.83
CA ARG A 122 -16.09 5.11 -8.41
C ARG A 122 -15.41 6.20 -7.58
N ARG A 123 -14.66 7.11 -8.22
CA ARG A 123 -13.87 8.19 -7.59
C ARG A 123 -13.07 7.73 -6.34
N PRO A 124 -12.26 6.66 -6.46
CA PRO A 124 -11.45 6.14 -5.37
C PRO A 124 -10.48 7.22 -4.84
N ALA A 125 -10.04 7.09 -3.60
CA ALA A 125 -8.93 7.89 -3.08
C ALA A 125 -7.58 7.37 -3.59
N LEU A 126 -7.46 6.04 -3.72
CA LEU A 126 -6.25 5.32 -4.13
C LEU A 126 -6.56 4.26 -5.18
N VAL A 127 -5.73 4.17 -6.21
CA VAL A 127 -5.68 3.03 -7.14
C VAL A 127 -4.45 2.17 -6.84
N VAL A 128 -4.61 0.85 -6.87
CA VAL A 128 -3.48 -0.10 -6.91
C VAL A 128 -3.57 -0.87 -8.22
N TRP A 129 -2.77 -0.50 -9.21
CA TRP A 129 -2.79 -1.11 -10.54
C TRP A 129 -1.68 -2.18 -10.65
N GLN A 130 -2.11 -3.44 -10.67
CA GLN A 130 -1.26 -4.59 -10.96
C GLN A 130 -1.19 -4.84 -12.47
N THR A 131 0.01 -4.86 -13.05
CA THR A 131 0.19 -5.19 -14.47
C THR A 131 1.59 -5.75 -14.76
N GLY A 132 1.92 -6.02 -16.03
CA GLY A 132 3.24 -6.49 -16.48
C GLY A 132 3.35 -8.01 -16.66
N THR A 133 2.51 -8.82 -15.98
CA THR A 133 2.55 -10.29 -16.13
C THR A 133 2.18 -10.73 -17.54
N VAL A 134 1.09 -10.18 -18.09
CA VAL A 134 0.59 -10.55 -19.43
C VAL A 134 1.46 -9.91 -20.51
N ASP A 135 1.95 -8.71 -20.25
CA ASP A 135 2.84 -7.94 -21.11
C ASP A 135 4.14 -8.71 -21.38
N ALA A 136 4.81 -9.18 -20.32
CA ALA A 136 6.02 -9.98 -20.42
C ALA A 136 5.77 -11.38 -21.02
N MET A 137 4.70 -12.06 -20.60
CA MET A 137 4.31 -13.38 -21.14
C MET A 137 4.04 -13.35 -22.65
N ARG A 138 3.60 -12.22 -23.19
CA ARG A 138 3.35 -12.01 -24.63
C ARG A 138 4.50 -11.27 -25.33
N SER A 139 5.57 -10.95 -24.62
CA SER A 139 6.72 -10.18 -25.12
C SER A 139 6.31 -8.87 -25.82
N LEU A 140 5.40 -8.12 -25.20
CA LEU A 140 5.01 -6.78 -25.67
C LEU A 140 6.22 -5.85 -25.71
N ASP A 141 6.29 -4.98 -26.70
CA ASP A 141 7.31 -3.95 -26.76
C ASP A 141 7.22 -2.99 -25.56
N LEU A 142 8.39 -2.59 -25.04
CA LEU A 142 8.47 -1.75 -23.85
C LEU A 142 7.96 -0.32 -24.08
N GLU A 143 7.91 0.14 -25.34
CA GLU A 143 7.39 1.46 -25.70
C GLU A 143 5.86 1.51 -25.54
N SER A 144 5.13 0.51 -26.05
CA SER A 144 3.70 0.31 -25.87
C SER A 144 3.33 0.09 -24.40
N PHE A 145 4.09 -0.76 -23.70
CA PHE A 145 3.91 -0.98 -22.26
C PHE A 145 4.13 0.30 -21.44
N GLY A 146 5.21 1.03 -21.72
CA GLY A 146 5.53 2.30 -21.06
C GLY A 146 4.52 3.40 -21.34
N SER A 147 4.08 3.53 -22.60
CA SER A 147 3.04 4.47 -23.02
C SER A 147 1.71 4.19 -22.33
N ALA A 148 1.34 2.91 -22.19
CA ALA A 148 0.14 2.51 -21.47
C ALA A 148 0.22 2.84 -19.98
N LEU A 149 1.35 2.55 -19.32
CA LEU A 149 1.57 2.90 -17.92
C LEU A 149 1.50 4.43 -17.71
N GLN A 150 2.22 5.21 -18.53
CA GLN A 150 2.24 6.68 -18.42
C GLN A 150 0.84 7.28 -18.61
N SER A 151 0.10 6.81 -19.62
CA SER A 151 -1.28 7.22 -19.88
C SER A 151 -2.22 6.85 -18.72
N GLY A 152 -2.14 5.62 -18.21
CA GLY A 152 -2.94 5.17 -17.08
C GLY A 152 -2.65 5.94 -15.78
N ILE A 153 -1.37 6.21 -15.47
CA ILE A 153 -0.97 7.04 -14.33
C ILE A 153 -1.56 8.45 -14.46
N ALA A 154 -1.39 9.10 -15.61
CA ALA A 154 -1.88 10.45 -15.86
C ALA A 154 -3.41 10.54 -15.76
N GLU A 155 -4.15 9.60 -16.36
CA GLU A 155 -5.63 9.59 -16.33
C GLU A 155 -6.21 9.36 -14.94
N VAL A 156 -5.52 8.61 -14.07
CA VAL A 156 -5.89 8.39 -12.66
C VAL A 156 -5.60 9.64 -11.82
N GLN A 157 -4.38 10.19 -11.96
CA GLN A 157 -3.97 11.41 -11.26
C GLN A 157 -4.84 12.63 -11.62
N ARG A 158 -5.22 12.76 -12.90
CA ARG A 158 -6.11 13.80 -13.44
C ARG A 158 -7.53 13.72 -12.87
N ARG A 159 -7.98 12.53 -12.46
CA ARG A 159 -9.28 12.29 -11.82
C ARG A 159 -9.26 12.42 -10.29
N GLY A 160 -8.12 12.81 -9.71
CA GLY A 160 -8.04 13.10 -8.27
C GLY A 160 -7.91 11.87 -7.38
N ALA A 161 -7.41 10.76 -7.91
CA ALA A 161 -6.93 9.61 -7.12
C ALA A 161 -5.38 9.57 -7.13
N ASP A 162 -4.77 9.13 -6.04
CA ASP A 162 -3.36 8.71 -6.09
C ASP A 162 -3.27 7.29 -6.67
N ILE A 163 -2.09 6.90 -7.16
CA ILE A 163 -1.86 5.58 -7.75
C ILE A 163 -0.60 4.92 -7.20
N VAL A 164 -0.72 3.63 -6.90
CA VAL A 164 0.39 2.70 -6.68
C VAL A 164 0.44 1.74 -7.85
N ILE A 165 1.60 1.61 -8.48
CA ILE A 165 1.85 0.62 -9.51
C ILE A 165 2.43 -0.63 -8.84
N MET A 166 1.91 -1.81 -9.15
CA MET A 166 2.41 -3.09 -8.64
C MET A 166 2.80 -3.99 -9.82
N ASP A 167 4.02 -4.49 -9.80
CA ASP A 167 4.54 -5.40 -10.82
C ASP A 167 4.04 -6.85 -10.64
N MET A 168 4.55 -7.76 -11.47
CA MET A 168 4.13 -9.15 -11.54
C MET A 168 4.54 -9.97 -10.29
N GLN A 169 4.01 -11.20 -10.20
CA GLN A 169 4.39 -12.14 -9.14
C GLN A 169 5.64 -12.93 -9.55
N TYR A 170 6.55 -13.16 -8.62
CA TYR A 170 7.68 -14.05 -8.81
C TYR A 170 7.32 -15.51 -8.50
N SER A 171 7.76 -16.44 -9.35
CA SER A 171 8.08 -17.81 -8.94
C SER A 171 9.25 -18.32 -9.78
N MET A 172 10.00 -19.29 -9.25
CA MET A 172 11.11 -19.92 -10.00
C MET A 172 10.67 -20.44 -11.37
N HIS A 173 9.48 -21.04 -11.45
CA HIS A 173 8.97 -21.63 -12.68
C HIS A 173 8.63 -20.59 -13.75
N THR A 174 7.99 -19.47 -13.39
CA THR A 174 7.66 -18.43 -14.38
C THR A 174 8.91 -17.64 -14.79
N ALA A 175 9.83 -17.37 -13.87
CA ALA A 175 11.09 -16.67 -14.15
C ALA A 175 12.05 -17.45 -15.06
N GLN A 176 11.88 -18.78 -15.19
CA GLN A 176 12.61 -19.61 -16.16
C GLN A 176 12.04 -19.54 -17.58
N LEU A 177 10.79 -19.10 -17.73
CA LEU A 177 10.04 -19.14 -19.00
C LEU A 177 9.74 -17.76 -19.59
N ILE A 178 9.79 -16.71 -18.77
CA ILE A 178 9.41 -15.33 -19.15
C ILE A 178 10.48 -14.38 -18.63
N ASP A 179 11.04 -13.56 -19.53
CA ASP A 179 11.95 -12.48 -19.15
C ASP A 179 11.17 -11.28 -18.59
N PHE A 180 11.05 -11.23 -17.26
CA PHE A 180 10.41 -10.12 -16.55
C PHE A 180 11.35 -8.93 -16.31
N ALA A 181 12.67 -9.11 -16.41
CA ALA A 181 13.63 -8.09 -15.96
C ALA A 181 13.51 -6.74 -16.68
N PRO A 182 13.25 -6.66 -18.01
CA PRO A 182 13.02 -5.40 -18.70
C PRO A 182 11.76 -4.67 -18.21
N TYR A 183 10.68 -5.40 -17.92
CA TYR A 183 9.42 -4.82 -17.45
C TYR A 183 9.52 -4.31 -16.02
N VAL A 184 10.12 -5.09 -15.10
CA VAL A 184 10.39 -4.64 -13.72
C VAL A 184 11.24 -3.38 -13.73
N SER A 185 12.34 -3.37 -14.49
CA SER A 185 13.23 -2.22 -14.61
C SER A 185 12.52 -0.98 -15.16
N TYR A 186 11.67 -1.15 -16.18
CA TYR A 186 10.90 -0.06 -16.78
C TYR A 186 9.85 0.49 -15.80
N MET A 187 9.13 -0.38 -15.06
CA MET A 187 8.16 0.04 -14.04
C MET A 187 8.83 0.86 -12.93
N SER A 188 9.99 0.40 -12.43
CA SER A 188 10.79 1.12 -11.43
C SER A 188 11.23 2.51 -11.92
N TRP A 189 11.71 2.61 -13.17
CA TRP A 189 12.14 3.89 -13.76
C TRP A 189 10.96 4.85 -13.97
N LEU A 190 9.87 4.35 -14.57
CA LEU A 190 8.70 5.17 -14.88
C LEU A 190 8.04 5.73 -13.62
N ALA A 191 7.93 4.91 -12.57
CA ALA A 191 7.34 5.31 -11.29
C ALA A 191 8.11 6.48 -10.65
N GLN A 192 9.45 6.42 -10.64
CA GLN A 192 10.31 7.53 -10.22
C GLN A 192 10.10 8.79 -11.08
N SER A 193 10.04 8.64 -12.40
CA SER A 193 9.85 9.78 -13.32
C SER A 193 8.46 10.44 -13.21
N SER A 194 7.47 9.73 -12.67
CA SER A 194 6.07 10.16 -12.56
C SER A 194 5.65 10.55 -11.14
N ASP A 195 6.57 10.54 -10.18
CA ASP A 195 6.33 10.75 -8.74
C ASP A 195 5.18 9.88 -8.20
N VAL A 196 5.23 8.58 -8.52
CA VAL A 196 4.28 7.57 -8.00
C VAL A 196 5.01 6.43 -7.34
N PHE A 197 4.39 5.84 -6.32
CA PHE A 197 4.97 4.69 -5.63
C PHE A 197 4.82 3.41 -6.46
N HIS A 198 5.94 2.76 -6.74
CA HIS A 198 5.99 1.38 -7.24
C HIS A 198 6.15 0.44 -6.06
N PHE A 199 5.26 -0.54 -5.97
CA PHE A 199 5.34 -1.65 -5.03
C PHE A 199 5.99 -2.85 -5.73
N PRO A 200 7.26 -3.20 -5.42
CA PRO A 200 8.04 -4.20 -6.13
C PRO A 200 7.71 -5.62 -5.64
N ARG A 201 6.51 -6.11 -5.99
CA ARG A 201 6.03 -7.44 -5.63
C ARG A 201 6.94 -8.54 -6.16
N TYR A 202 7.52 -8.37 -7.35
CA TYR A 202 8.46 -9.33 -7.93
C TYR A 202 9.66 -9.56 -7.01
N ASP A 203 10.38 -8.51 -6.62
CA ASP A 203 11.57 -8.63 -5.76
C ASP A 203 11.23 -9.00 -4.31
N ILE A 204 10.10 -8.54 -3.78
CA ILE A 204 9.57 -8.97 -2.48
C ILE A 204 9.36 -10.50 -2.46
N MET A 205 8.69 -11.03 -3.49
CA MET A 205 8.41 -12.47 -3.58
C MET A 205 9.67 -13.28 -3.90
N ARG A 206 10.60 -12.74 -4.69
CA ARG A 206 11.91 -13.34 -4.94
C ARG A 206 12.71 -13.48 -3.65
N HIS A 207 12.81 -12.41 -2.86
CA HIS A 207 13.46 -12.44 -1.54
C HIS A 207 12.88 -13.53 -0.63
N TRP A 208 11.55 -13.69 -0.57
CA TRP A 208 10.93 -14.75 0.25
C TRP A 208 11.19 -16.18 -0.25
N VAL A 209 11.39 -16.37 -1.55
CA VAL A 209 11.76 -17.67 -2.13
C VAL A 209 13.25 -17.96 -1.90
N GLU A 210 14.12 -16.97 -2.11
CA GLU A 210 15.57 -17.08 -1.87
C GLU A 210 15.89 -17.33 -0.38
N ASP A 211 15.15 -16.70 0.55
CA ASP A 211 15.21 -16.96 2.00
C ASP A 211 14.51 -18.28 2.44
N GLY A 212 13.86 -19.02 1.52
CA GLY A 212 13.16 -20.27 1.83
C GLY A 212 11.89 -20.12 2.68
N ARG A 213 11.30 -18.91 2.76
CA ARG A 213 10.06 -18.63 3.51
C ARG A 213 8.80 -19.05 2.75
N VAL A 214 8.88 -19.08 1.43
CA VAL A 214 7.84 -19.60 0.53
C VAL A 214 8.48 -20.56 -0.45
N ASP A 215 7.90 -21.75 -0.57
CA ASP A 215 8.22 -22.69 -1.64
C ASP A 215 7.02 -22.81 -2.60
N PHE A 216 7.33 -22.87 -3.89
CA PHE A 216 6.38 -23.08 -4.98
C PHE A 216 6.67 -24.38 -5.76
N ALA A 217 7.68 -25.18 -5.36
CA ALA A 217 7.99 -26.47 -5.97
C ALA A 217 7.15 -27.62 -5.41
N ASP A 218 6.67 -27.52 -4.17
CA ASP A 218 5.68 -28.44 -3.61
C ASP A 218 4.30 -28.19 -4.23
N GLU A 219 3.95 -29.04 -5.20
CA GLU A 219 2.69 -28.99 -5.95
C GLU A 219 1.48 -29.53 -5.17
N SER A 220 1.62 -29.92 -3.89
CA SER A 220 0.47 -30.35 -3.07
C SER A 220 -0.51 -29.21 -2.79
N ASP A 221 -1.81 -29.54 -2.69
CA ASP A 221 -2.86 -28.55 -2.41
C ASP A 221 -2.64 -27.83 -1.07
N GLU A 222 -2.04 -28.50 -0.09
CA GLU A 222 -1.71 -27.89 1.19
C GLU A 222 -0.55 -26.89 1.09
N ALA A 223 0.53 -27.22 0.38
CA ALA A 223 1.64 -26.28 0.17
C ALA A 223 1.21 -25.08 -0.65
N LYS A 224 0.49 -25.29 -1.76
CA LYS A 224 -0.13 -24.23 -2.56
C LYS A 224 -1.00 -23.31 -1.71
N ARG A 225 -1.82 -23.86 -0.81
CA ARG A 225 -2.66 -23.08 0.09
C ARG A 225 -1.83 -22.29 1.11
N ARG A 226 -0.80 -22.90 1.73
CA ARG A 226 0.12 -22.20 2.65
C ARG A 226 0.87 -21.06 1.96
N ALA A 227 1.41 -21.29 0.77
CA ALA A 227 2.09 -20.28 -0.03
C ALA A 227 1.14 -19.12 -0.42
N TYR A 228 -0.10 -19.44 -0.85
CA TYR A 228 -1.13 -18.45 -1.13
C TYR A 228 -1.47 -17.60 0.11
N GLU A 229 -1.72 -18.26 1.26
CA GLU A 229 -2.05 -17.59 2.52
C GLU A 229 -0.93 -16.66 2.98
N PHE A 230 0.33 -17.12 2.93
CA PHE A 230 1.52 -16.32 3.26
C PHE A 230 1.65 -15.11 2.33
N VAL A 231 1.70 -15.33 1.01
CA VAL A 231 1.92 -14.24 0.03
C VAL A 231 0.83 -13.18 0.17
N HIS A 232 -0.44 -13.57 0.23
CA HIS A 232 -1.52 -12.59 0.34
C HIS A 232 -1.59 -11.92 1.72
N GLN A 233 -1.15 -12.56 2.80
CA GLN A 233 -0.96 -11.93 4.11
C GLN A 233 0.14 -10.88 4.07
N CYS A 234 1.33 -11.25 3.63
CA CYS A 234 2.50 -10.39 3.65
C CYS A 234 2.39 -9.21 2.67
N ILE A 235 1.87 -9.43 1.46
CA ILE A 235 1.58 -8.33 0.52
C ILE A 235 0.53 -7.36 1.10
N GLY A 236 -0.50 -7.88 1.78
CA GLY A 236 -1.49 -7.04 2.47
C GLY A 236 -0.89 -6.16 3.56
N GLN A 237 -0.02 -6.75 4.41
CA GLN A 237 0.65 -6.03 5.50
C GLN A 237 1.69 -5.02 5.00
N LEU A 238 2.57 -5.40 4.08
CA LEU A 238 3.61 -4.52 3.53
C LEU A 238 3.01 -3.34 2.77
N LEU A 239 1.99 -3.57 1.94
CA LEU A 239 1.32 -2.49 1.22
C LEU A 239 0.55 -1.56 2.17
N ALA A 240 -0.10 -2.11 3.20
CA ALA A 240 -0.77 -1.29 4.22
C ALA A 240 0.21 -0.45 5.05
N GLN A 241 1.37 -1.00 5.40
CA GLN A 241 2.46 -0.25 6.04
C GLN A 241 2.97 0.85 5.12
N SER A 242 3.20 0.55 3.84
CA SER A 242 3.68 1.52 2.84
C SER A 242 2.70 2.69 2.69
N VAL A 243 1.41 2.39 2.46
CA VAL A 243 0.36 3.40 2.34
C VAL A 243 0.23 4.23 3.62
N ALA A 244 0.28 3.61 4.81
CA ALA A 244 0.22 4.33 6.08
C ALA A 244 1.43 5.26 6.29
N THR A 245 2.63 4.86 5.86
CA THR A 245 3.85 5.69 5.94
C THR A 245 3.80 6.89 5.00
N MET A 246 3.19 6.76 3.82
CA MET A 246 3.11 7.83 2.80
C MET A 246 1.94 8.81 3.00
N ILE A 247 1.09 8.61 4.01
CA ILE A 247 0.03 9.57 4.39
C ILE A 247 0.64 10.65 5.29
N ASP A 248 0.59 11.92 4.90
CA ASP A 248 1.14 13.02 5.71
C ASP A 248 0.33 13.21 7.01
N PRO A 249 0.89 12.92 8.20
CA PRO A 249 0.19 13.08 9.46
C PRO A 249 -0.16 14.54 9.77
N LEU A 250 0.63 15.50 9.29
CA LEU A 250 0.41 16.92 9.52
C LEU A 250 -0.82 17.43 8.75
N SER A 251 -1.04 16.95 7.52
CA SER A 251 -2.28 17.24 6.77
C SER A 251 -3.53 16.73 7.49
N VAL A 252 -3.44 15.55 8.12
CA VAL A 252 -4.56 14.87 8.80
C VAL A 252 -4.89 15.53 10.13
N ALA A 253 -3.88 15.84 10.95
CA ALA A 253 -4.07 16.41 12.29
C ALA A 253 -4.51 17.88 12.29
N ARG A 254 -4.11 18.67 11.29
CA ARG A 254 -4.33 20.14 11.26
C ARG A 254 -5.82 20.55 11.10
N ARG A 255 -6.71 19.60 10.80
CA ARG A 255 -8.18 19.83 10.72
C ARG A 255 -8.98 19.18 11.85
N THR A 256 -8.50 18.12 12.49
CA THR A 256 -9.16 17.57 13.69
C THR A 256 -9.11 18.51 14.90
N GLY A 257 -8.16 19.46 14.92
CA GLY A 257 -8.12 20.56 15.89
C GLY A 257 -8.89 21.83 15.49
N ALA A 258 -9.57 21.85 14.34
CA ALA A 258 -10.31 23.02 13.83
C ALA A 258 -11.82 22.96 14.12
N THR A 259 -12.29 21.92 14.81
CA THR A 259 -13.66 21.81 15.34
C THR A 259 -13.65 22.08 16.84
N ASN A 260 -13.78 23.36 17.20
CA ASN A 260 -14.21 23.89 18.50
C ASN A 260 -14.89 25.24 18.25
#